data_AF-A0A132MVH8-F1
#
_entry.id   AF-A0A132MVH8-F1
#
_cell.length_a   1.000
_cell.length_b   1.000
_cell.length_c   1.000
_cell.angle_alpha   90.00
_cell.angle_beta   90.00
_cell.angle_gamma   90.00
#
_symmetry.space_group_name_H-M   'P 1'
#
loop_
_entity.id
_entity.type
_entity.pdbx_description
1 polymer ?
#
loop_
_entity_poly.entity_id
_entity_poly.type
_entity_poly.pdbx_seq_one_letter_code
_entity_poly.pdbx_strand_id
1 'polypeptide(L)'
;MLDAIAAHLDDLYGLLRDPASDNRRIFTTLAGLEGHLDALRTNTKQFNGELQRLLRDDAADLATFDEVKRATVAYLEEFVTDLDVRKHAIAAAIARVEELGVAVLHTRALAGADLPVLPGAADPAPRWLAQRQAKWDGLHRWFAPLDGSLPAVETLQDIARRAIVSLLRVLERFGEARRRSASTIQDFRTLARWFSACPTDEDAHRLFNAAFGLWPARHAHLALDDPDEVPAATPWHAAPRVPVSPLLRTHGVTEKAARTARVRDVAEIRRRQRARALRERAELEAAWARLATDGTVRLSTFGELDHATFARLLHLLGRALSVRPGRDGLRRATTTDGRLEVTLRDPGDGRTATIRTPSGEFTGPDYAVEIRSPLREIRRESRDEEAL
;
A
#
# COMPACT_ATOMS: atom_id res chain seq x y z
N MET A 1 1.82 20.44 14.22
CA MET A 1 2.70 21.64 14.33
C MET A 1 2.53 22.66 13.20
N LEU A 2 2.48 22.25 11.93
CA LEU A 2 2.37 23.20 10.79
C LEU A 2 1.09 24.05 10.83
N ASP A 3 -0.05 23.47 11.23
CA ASP A 3 -1.30 24.22 11.39
C ASP A 3 -1.18 25.31 12.46
N ALA A 4 -0.41 25.06 13.53
CA ALA A 4 -0.16 26.05 14.57
C ALA A 4 0.71 27.20 14.04
N ILE A 5 1.71 26.92 13.20
CA ILE A 5 2.51 27.95 12.52
C ILE A 5 1.61 28.83 11.65
N ALA A 6 0.76 28.22 10.83
CA ALA A 6 -0.20 28.95 9.99
C ALA A 6 -1.16 29.81 10.84
N ALA A 7 -1.74 29.24 11.90
CA ALA A 7 -2.64 29.96 12.78
C ALA A 7 -1.98 31.18 13.46
N HIS A 8 -0.74 31.04 13.95
CA HIS A 8 -0.04 32.17 14.57
C HIS A 8 0.32 33.25 13.55
N LEU A 9 0.64 32.90 12.29
CA LEU A 9 0.86 33.88 11.23
C LEU A 9 -0.43 34.64 10.90
N ASP A 10 -1.56 33.95 10.85
CA ASP A 10 -2.87 34.53 10.60
C ASP A 10 -3.31 35.45 11.75
N ASP A 11 -3.06 35.04 13.00
CA ASP A 11 -3.29 35.87 14.19
C ASP A 11 -2.39 37.10 14.19
N LEU A 12 -1.10 36.97 13.84
CA LEU A 12 -0.19 38.10 13.71
C LEU A 12 -0.66 39.07 12.63
N TYR A 13 -1.10 38.56 11.48
CA TYR A 13 -1.66 39.39 10.42
C TYR A 13 -2.88 40.20 10.92
N GLY A 14 -3.80 39.54 11.63
CA GLY A 14 -4.96 40.21 12.22
C GLY A 14 -4.58 41.29 13.24
N LEU A 15 -3.65 40.99 14.15
CA LEU A 15 -3.17 41.94 15.18
C LEU A 15 -2.39 43.11 14.59
N LEU A 16 -1.68 42.92 13.47
CA LEU A 16 -0.94 44.00 12.82
C LEU A 16 -1.84 44.95 12.03
N ARG A 17 -2.94 44.44 11.46
CA ARG A 17 -3.93 45.27 10.73
C ARG A 17 -4.65 46.25 11.63
N ASP A 18 -4.82 45.92 12.90
CA ASP A 18 -5.46 46.78 13.88
C ASP A 18 -4.42 47.60 14.67
N PRO A 19 -4.35 48.93 14.48
CA PRO A 19 -3.42 49.78 15.22
C PRO A 19 -3.68 49.77 16.74
N ALA A 20 -4.91 49.49 17.19
CA ALA A 20 -5.29 49.48 18.60
C ALA A 20 -4.91 48.16 19.32
N SER A 21 -4.47 47.14 18.56
CA SER A 21 -4.11 45.85 19.14
C SER A 21 -2.93 45.95 20.12
N ASP A 22 -3.03 45.17 21.20
CA ASP A 22 -2.03 45.17 22.27
C ASP A 22 -0.68 44.58 21.80
N ASN A 23 0.39 45.34 22.00
CA ASN A 23 1.76 44.95 21.69
C ASN A 23 2.19 43.70 22.48
N ARG A 24 1.70 43.51 23.71
CA ARG A 24 1.96 42.30 24.51
C ARG A 24 1.43 41.05 23.80
N ARG A 25 0.22 41.14 23.20
CA ARG A 25 -0.37 40.02 22.43
C ARG A 25 0.46 39.70 21.20
N ILE A 26 0.89 40.72 20.44
CA ILE A 26 1.78 40.55 19.29
C ILE A 26 3.07 39.84 19.70
N PHE A 27 3.69 40.26 20.80
CA PHE A 27 4.87 39.59 21.35
C PHE A 27 4.61 38.12 21.67
N THR A 28 3.53 37.80 22.39
CA THR A 28 3.22 36.41 22.76
C THR A 28 2.91 35.53 21.54
N THR A 29 2.20 36.06 20.54
CA THR A 29 1.90 35.31 19.30
C THR A 29 3.17 35.09 18.48
N LEU A 30 4.07 36.08 18.39
CA LEU A 30 5.36 35.91 17.73
C LEU A 30 6.23 34.86 18.45
N ALA A 31 6.30 34.91 19.79
CA ALA A 31 7.02 33.90 20.56
C ALA A 31 6.43 32.49 20.37
N GLY A 32 5.10 32.38 20.29
CA GLY A 32 4.41 31.14 19.97
C GLY A 32 4.77 30.59 18.59
N LEU A 33 4.72 31.43 17.55
CA LEU A 33 5.13 31.08 16.18
C LEU A 33 6.55 30.51 16.15
N GLU A 34 7.49 31.20 16.78
CA GLU A 34 8.89 30.78 16.83
C GLU A 34 9.08 29.48 17.61
N GLY A 35 8.36 29.28 18.71
CA GLY A 35 8.38 28.03 19.47
C GLY A 35 7.95 26.84 18.62
N HIS A 36 6.90 26.99 17.82
CA HIS A 36 6.46 25.95 16.88
C HIS A 36 7.48 25.70 15.76
N LEU A 37 8.14 26.75 15.26
CA LEU A 37 9.21 26.61 14.26
C LEU A 37 10.42 25.86 14.84
N ASP A 38 10.85 26.16 16.07
CA ASP A 38 11.97 25.47 16.71
C ASP A 38 11.62 24.01 17.06
N ALA A 39 10.38 23.74 17.45
CA ALA A 39 9.88 22.38 17.65
C ALA A 39 9.89 21.57 16.34
N LEU A 40 9.43 22.17 15.22
CA LEU A 40 9.50 21.57 13.88
C LEU A 40 10.94 21.20 13.49
N ARG A 41 11.88 22.13 13.69
CA ARG A 41 13.31 21.93 13.38
C ARG A 41 13.92 20.82 14.23
N THR A 42 13.57 20.77 15.51
CA THR A 42 14.09 19.76 16.46
C THR A 42 13.57 18.38 16.12
N ASN A 43 12.26 18.24 15.89
CA ASN A 43 11.63 16.98 15.51
C ASN A 43 12.22 16.44 14.18
N THR A 44 12.38 17.31 13.18
CA THR A 44 13.02 16.95 11.91
C THR A 44 14.45 16.40 12.09
N LYS A 45 15.26 17.05 12.94
CA LYS A 45 16.63 16.61 13.23
C LYS A 45 16.65 15.26 13.93
N GLN A 46 15.76 15.06 14.91
CA GLN A 46 15.65 13.80 15.63
C GLN A 46 15.27 12.66 14.70
N PHE A 47 14.23 12.85 13.88
CA PHE A 47 13.79 11.86 12.90
C PHE A 47 14.91 11.47 11.92
N ASN A 48 15.64 12.45 11.39
CA ASN A 48 16.78 12.16 10.51
C ASN A 48 17.90 11.39 11.26
N GLY A 49 18.14 11.70 12.53
CA GLY A 49 19.07 10.95 13.38
C GLY A 49 18.67 9.48 13.56
N GLU A 50 17.40 9.22 13.87
CA GLU A 50 16.85 7.86 14.01
C GLU A 50 16.91 7.08 12.70
N LEU A 51 16.63 7.74 11.56
CA LEU A 51 16.78 7.14 10.24
C LEU A 51 18.22 6.76 9.93
N GLN A 52 19.19 7.65 10.22
CA GLN A 52 20.61 7.36 10.02
C GLN A 52 21.09 6.23 10.93
N ARG A 53 20.54 6.09 12.15
CA ARG A 53 20.81 4.97 13.04
C ARG A 53 20.38 3.64 12.40
N LEU A 54 19.15 3.57 11.89
CA LEU A 54 18.63 2.38 11.20
C LEU A 54 19.46 1.99 9.96
N LEU A 55 19.98 3.00 9.25
CA LEU A 55 20.77 2.79 8.04
C LEU A 55 22.19 2.29 8.32
N ARG A 56 22.80 2.70 9.43
CA ARG A 56 24.18 2.35 9.79
C ARG A 56 24.30 1.01 10.49
N ASP A 57 23.24 0.58 11.18
CA ASP A 57 23.30 -0.61 12.00
C ASP A 57 23.01 -1.86 11.14
N ASP A 58 24.08 -2.46 10.60
CA ASP A 58 24.02 -3.71 9.82
C ASP A 58 23.56 -4.92 10.67
N ALA A 59 23.52 -4.76 11.99
CA ALA A 59 23.07 -5.75 12.96
C ALA A 59 21.86 -5.29 13.80
N ALA A 60 21.05 -4.36 13.28
CA ALA A 60 19.84 -3.90 13.99
C ALA A 60 18.99 -5.11 14.42
N ASP A 61 18.63 -5.16 15.71
CA ASP A 61 17.74 -6.19 16.24
C ASP A 61 16.27 -5.86 15.92
N LEU A 62 15.38 -6.83 16.19
CA LEU A 62 13.95 -6.68 15.91
C LEU A 62 13.31 -5.52 16.72
N ALA A 63 13.87 -5.19 17.88
CA ALA A 63 13.40 -4.13 18.76
C ALA A 63 13.72 -2.73 18.17
N THR A 64 14.95 -2.53 17.69
CA THR A 64 15.40 -1.32 16.99
C THR A 64 14.59 -1.11 15.71
N PHE A 65 14.27 -2.19 14.99
CA PHE A 65 13.39 -2.10 13.83
C PHE A 65 11.97 -1.63 14.18
N ASP A 66 11.36 -2.17 15.24
CA ASP A 66 10.00 -1.79 15.65
C ASP A 66 9.95 -0.34 16.15
N GLU A 67 10.98 0.11 16.88
CA GLU A 67 11.14 1.50 17.32
C GLU A 67 11.19 2.46 16.12
N VAL A 68 12.07 2.20 15.16
CA VAL A 68 12.21 3.09 13.99
C VAL A 68 11.00 3.01 13.07
N LYS A 69 10.36 1.84 12.95
CA LYS A 69 9.09 1.70 12.23
C LYS A 69 8.02 2.60 12.85
N ARG A 70 7.84 2.56 14.17
CA ARG A 70 6.84 3.42 14.86
C ARG A 70 7.17 4.90 14.68
N ALA A 71 8.42 5.29 14.86
CA ALA A 71 8.85 6.68 14.65
C ALA A 71 8.61 7.14 13.20
N THR A 72 8.91 6.28 12.22
CA THR A 72 8.68 6.58 10.79
C THR A 72 7.20 6.73 10.48
N VAL A 73 6.34 5.83 10.99
CA VAL A 73 4.88 5.91 10.77
C VAL A 73 4.32 7.18 11.41
N ALA A 74 4.65 7.46 12.67
CA ALA A 74 4.19 8.66 13.37
C ALA A 74 4.62 9.95 12.63
N TYR A 75 5.86 10.00 12.15
CA TYR A 75 6.36 11.13 11.39
C TYR A 75 5.64 11.30 10.04
N LEU A 76 5.38 10.19 9.32
CA LEU A 76 4.65 10.23 8.05
C LEU A 76 3.21 10.72 8.23
N GLU A 77 2.51 10.23 9.26
CA GLU A 77 1.13 10.62 9.57
C GLU A 77 1.04 12.10 9.97
N GLU A 78 1.95 12.57 10.83
CA GLU A 78 1.92 13.94 11.36
C GLU A 78 2.37 14.99 10.32
N PHE A 79 3.41 14.70 9.51
CA PHE A 79 4.05 15.71 8.67
C PHE A 79 3.80 15.58 7.17
N VAL A 80 3.65 14.38 6.64
CA VAL A 80 3.60 14.20 5.18
C VAL A 80 2.18 14.32 4.63
N THR A 81 1.18 13.95 5.45
CA THR A 81 -0.23 14.16 5.11
C THR A 81 -0.53 15.64 4.94
N ASP A 82 -1.02 16.02 3.76
CA ASP A 82 -1.38 17.40 3.37
C ASP A 82 -0.25 18.44 3.49
N LEU A 83 1.01 18.00 3.45
CA LEU A 83 2.17 18.91 3.57
C LEU A 83 2.15 20.01 2.52
N ASP A 84 1.84 19.67 1.27
CA ASP A 84 1.78 20.64 0.17
C ASP A 84 0.75 21.73 0.45
N VAL A 85 -0.44 21.36 0.90
CA VAL A 85 -1.51 22.32 1.22
C VAL A 85 -1.07 23.23 2.37
N ARG A 86 -0.56 22.65 3.46
CA ARG A 86 -0.11 23.41 4.64
C ARG A 86 1.07 24.32 4.33
N LYS A 87 2.03 23.85 3.53
CA LYS A 87 3.18 24.64 3.07
C LYS A 87 2.73 25.88 2.30
N HIS A 88 1.83 25.72 1.32
CA HIS A 88 1.32 26.85 0.54
C HIS A 88 0.55 27.83 1.43
N ALA A 89 -0.26 27.33 2.37
CA ALA A 89 -0.97 28.17 3.33
C ALA A 89 -0.01 29.00 4.20
N ILE A 90 1.05 28.38 4.73
CA ILE A 90 2.08 29.08 5.52
C ILE A 90 2.82 30.12 4.67
N ALA A 91 3.23 29.78 3.44
CA ALA A 91 3.90 30.72 2.55
C ALA A 91 3.01 31.95 2.24
N ALA A 92 1.72 31.74 1.99
CA ALA A 92 0.76 32.82 1.80
C ALA A 92 0.57 33.66 3.08
N ALA A 93 0.53 33.02 4.25
CA ALA A 93 0.42 33.72 5.53
C ALA A 93 1.66 34.57 5.85
N ILE A 94 2.86 34.08 5.52
CA ILE A 94 4.11 34.86 5.60
C ILE A 94 4.00 36.12 4.73
N ALA A 95 3.65 35.96 3.45
CA ALA A 95 3.55 37.08 2.51
C ALA A 95 2.58 38.17 3.02
N ARG A 96 1.43 37.78 3.58
CA ARG A 96 0.47 38.71 4.17
C ARG A 96 1.04 39.52 5.35
N VAL A 97 1.84 38.89 6.21
CA VAL A 97 2.50 39.60 7.32
C VAL A 97 3.59 40.53 6.78
N GLU A 98 4.32 40.12 5.75
CA GLU A 98 5.35 40.95 5.11
C GLU A 98 4.78 42.21 4.45
N GLU A 99 3.60 42.12 3.84
CA GLU A 99 2.89 43.28 3.27
C GLU A 99 2.64 44.40 4.30
N LEU A 100 2.45 44.03 5.58
CA LEU A 100 2.28 44.98 6.69
C LEU A 100 3.61 45.48 7.28
N GLY A 101 4.73 44.87 6.88
CA GLY A 101 6.08 45.22 7.29
C GLY A 101 6.58 44.40 8.48
N VAL A 102 7.53 43.50 8.23
CA VAL A 102 8.22 42.70 9.28
C VAL A 102 8.93 43.58 10.31
N ALA A 103 9.47 44.73 9.89
CA ALA A 103 10.05 45.71 10.80
C ALA A 103 9.00 46.25 11.80
N VAL A 104 7.78 46.53 11.34
CA VAL A 104 6.68 46.99 12.19
C VAL A 104 6.29 45.90 13.19
N LEU A 105 6.20 44.64 12.75
CA LEU A 105 5.99 43.49 13.61
C LEU A 105 7.04 43.43 14.73
N HIS A 106 8.33 43.47 14.38
CA HIS A 106 9.40 43.38 15.37
C HIS A 106 9.41 44.58 16.32
N THR A 107 9.15 45.80 15.85
CA THR A 107 9.06 46.99 16.72
C THR A 107 7.89 46.89 17.70
N ARG A 108 6.69 46.48 17.25
CA ARG A 108 5.54 46.30 18.14
C ARG A 108 5.76 45.15 19.12
N ALA A 109 6.31 44.04 18.67
CA ALA A 109 6.64 42.92 19.54
C ALA A 109 7.72 43.28 20.58
N LEU A 110 8.71 44.11 20.22
CA LEU A 110 9.70 44.63 21.16
C LEU A 110 9.04 45.49 22.25
N ALA A 111 8.09 46.36 21.87
CA ALA A 111 7.34 47.18 22.82
C ALA A 111 6.48 46.36 23.79
N GLY A 112 6.03 45.16 23.40
CA GLY A 112 5.30 44.23 24.27
C GLY A 112 6.16 43.19 25.00
N ALA A 113 7.46 43.13 24.72
CA ALA A 113 8.37 42.16 25.32
C ALA A 113 8.75 42.50 26.76
N ASP A 114 8.55 43.76 27.20
CA ASP A 114 8.92 44.26 28.52
C ASP A 114 10.35 43.84 28.93
N LEU A 115 11.32 44.09 28.04
CA LEU A 115 12.69 43.65 28.26
C LEU A 115 13.29 44.32 29.52
N PRO A 116 13.87 43.54 30.44
CA PRO A 116 14.49 44.10 31.65
C PRO A 116 15.73 44.90 31.28
N VAL A 117 15.77 46.17 31.69
CA VAL A 117 16.94 47.05 31.55
C VAL A 117 17.79 46.93 32.80
N LEU A 118 18.96 46.30 32.68
CA LEU A 118 19.91 46.16 33.79
C LEU A 118 20.79 47.42 33.90
N PRO A 119 20.98 47.97 35.12
CA PRO A 119 21.86 49.12 35.32
C PRO A 119 23.30 48.83 34.86
N GLY A 120 23.84 49.67 33.98
CA GLY A 120 25.21 49.53 33.44
C GLY A 120 25.37 48.52 32.30
N ALA A 121 24.30 47.82 31.89
CA ALA A 121 24.31 46.99 30.70
C ALA A 121 23.94 47.80 29.44
N ALA A 122 24.43 47.36 28.28
CA ALA A 122 23.98 47.89 26.99
C ALA A 122 22.49 47.59 26.75
N ASP A 123 21.81 48.44 25.97
CA ASP A 123 20.41 48.24 25.57
C ASP A 123 20.23 46.84 24.94
N PRO A 124 19.32 45.98 25.48
CA PRO A 124 19.07 44.66 24.92
C PRO A 124 18.28 44.69 23.60
N ALA A 125 17.62 45.80 23.25
CA ALA A 125 16.73 45.89 22.10
C ALA A 125 17.39 45.58 20.74
N PRO A 126 18.57 46.11 20.39
CA PRO A 126 19.21 45.80 19.10
C PRO A 126 19.53 44.31 18.96
N ARG A 127 20.01 43.67 20.03
CA ARG A 127 20.28 42.23 20.05
C ARG A 127 19.00 41.43 19.91
N TRP A 128 17.94 41.83 20.60
CA TRP A 128 16.64 41.18 20.51
C TRP A 128 16.08 41.25 19.10
N LEU A 129 16.09 42.43 18.47
CA LEU A 129 15.65 42.63 17.09
C LEU A 129 16.45 41.79 16.09
N ALA A 130 17.79 41.75 16.23
CA ALA A 130 18.64 40.92 15.38
C ALA A 130 18.32 39.42 15.51
N GLN A 131 17.99 38.94 16.72
CA GLN A 131 17.54 37.56 16.91
C GLN A 131 16.20 37.27 16.25
N ARG A 132 15.24 38.21 16.30
CA ARG A 132 13.95 38.07 15.61
C ARG A 132 14.09 38.07 14.10
N GLN A 133 14.94 38.95 13.57
CA GLN A 133 15.26 38.94 12.15
C GLN A 133 15.85 37.58 11.73
N ALA A 134 16.83 37.06 12.46
CA ALA A 134 17.42 35.76 12.15
C ALA A 134 16.40 34.59 12.21
N LYS A 135 15.43 34.66 13.13
CA LYS A 135 14.33 33.68 13.22
C LYS A 135 13.34 33.82 12.05
N TRP A 136 13.00 35.05 11.67
CA TRP A 136 12.16 35.32 10.50
C TRP A 136 12.82 34.84 9.19
N ASP A 137 14.12 35.11 9.02
CA ASP A 137 14.90 34.57 7.90
C ASP A 137 14.93 33.02 7.92
N GLY A 138 14.89 32.43 9.11
CA GLY A 138 14.74 30.99 9.30
C GLY A 138 13.39 30.47 8.83
N LEU A 139 12.31 31.19 9.12
CA LEU A 139 10.96 30.90 8.65
C LEU A 139 10.89 30.94 7.11
N HIS A 140 11.48 31.97 6.48
CA HIS A 140 11.62 32.05 5.02
C HIS A 140 12.32 30.85 4.43
N ARG A 141 13.53 30.52 4.93
CA ARG A 141 14.28 29.35 4.45
C ARG A 141 13.48 28.05 4.51
N TRP A 142 12.56 27.93 5.46
CA TRP A 142 11.72 26.75 5.61
C TRP A 142 10.54 26.69 4.65
N PHE A 143 9.85 27.82 4.41
CA PHE A 143 8.57 27.83 3.71
C PHE A 143 8.52 28.66 2.43
N ALA A 144 9.29 29.75 2.35
CA ALA A 144 9.32 30.68 1.22
C ALA A 144 10.72 31.33 1.05
N PRO A 145 11.73 30.59 0.54
CA PRO A 145 13.07 31.12 0.35
C PRO A 145 13.09 32.29 -0.64
N LEU A 146 13.79 33.36 -0.28
CA LEU A 146 13.86 34.59 -1.09
C LEU A 146 14.81 34.45 -2.30
N ASP A 147 15.70 33.46 -2.28
CA ASP A 147 16.71 33.20 -3.31
C ASP A 147 16.22 32.26 -4.43
N GLY A 148 14.93 31.87 -4.41
CA GLY A 148 14.33 30.94 -5.37
C GLY A 148 14.75 29.48 -5.16
N SER A 149 15.46 29.17 -4.07
CA SER A 149 15.75 27.79 -3.69
C SER A 149 14.49 27.04 -3.26
N LEU A 150 14.55 25.70 -3.27
CA LEU A 150 13.45 24.87 -2.79
C LEU A 150 13.27 25.07 -1.27
N PRO A 151 12.03 25.26 -0.78
CA PRO A 151 11.76 25.39 0.65
C PRO A 151 12.28 24.19 1.44
N ALA A 152 12.97 24.41 2.56
CA ALA A 152 13.55 23.31 3.35
C ALA A 152 12.49 22.28 3.80
N VAL A 153 11.23 22.70 3.95
CA VAL A 153 10.12 21.80 4.26
C VAL A 153 9.87 20.73 3.16
N GLU A 154 10.19 21.00 1.89
CA GLU A 154 10.09 19.99 0.82
C GLU A 154 11.14 18.87 1.00
N THR A 155 12.29 19.19 1.59
CA THR A 155 13.30 18.19 1.90
C THR A 155 12.74 17.14 2.87
N LEU A 156 11.72 17.48 3.68
CA LEU A 156 11.06 16.52 4.57
C LEU A 156 10.36 15.40 3.82
N GLN A 157 9.67 15.71 2.70
CA GLN A 157 9.02 14.70 1.85
C GLN A 157 10.05 13.74 1.26
N ASP A 158 11.20 14.27 0.83
CA ASP A 158 12.28 13.46 0.30
C ASP A 158 12.92 12.57 1.38
N ILE A 159 13.14 13.10 2.58
CA ILE A 159 13.65 12.32 3.72
C ILE A 159 12.65 11.22 4.08
N ALA A 160 11.36 11.53 4.15
CA ALA A 160 10.28 10.58 4.41
C ALA A 160 10.23 9.46 3.36
N ARG A 161 10.28 9.80 2.06
CA ARG A 161 10.31 8.81 0.98
C ARG A 161 11.54 7.89 1.10
N ARG A 162 12.71 8.46 1.38
CA ARG A 162 13.95 7.69 1.61
C ARG A 162 13.83 6.81 2.84
N ALA A 163 13.17 7.28 3.90
CA ALA A 163 12.91 6.50 5.11
C ALA A 163 12.07 5.25 4.82
N ILE A 164 10.97 5.39 4.07
CA ILE A 164 10.12 4.27 3.67
C ILE A 164 10.93 3.22 2.90
N VAL A 165 11.68 3.64 1.88
CA VAL A 165 12.52 2.73 1.08
C VAL A 165 13.56 2.03 1.96
N SER A 166 14.15 2.76 2.90
CA SER A 166 15.16 2.21 3.81
C SER A 166 14.55 1.19 4.78
N LEU A 167 13.37 1.47 5.33
CA LEU A 167 12.62 0.55 6.19
C LEU A 167 12.26 -0.74 5.44
N LEU A 168 11.79 -0.63 4.20
CA LEU A 168 11.48 -1.79 3.35
C LEU A 168 12.72 -2.65 3.08
N ARG A 169 13.88 -2.03 2.81
CA ARG A 169 15.15 -2.75 2.65
C ARG A 169 15.56 -3.47 3.93
N VAL A 170 15.39 -2.84 5.10
CA VAL A 170 15.68 -3.48 6.39
C VAL A 170 14.74 -4.68 6.62
N LEU A 171 13.46 -4.55 6.32
CA LEU A 171 12.48 -5.64 6.41
C LEU A 171 12.85 -6.81 5.49
N GLU A 172 13.26 -6.52 4.25
CA GLU A 172 13.74 -7.52 3.30
C GLU A 172 14.98 -8.25 3.83
N ARG A 173 15.94 -7.52 4.43
CA ARG A 173 17.11 -8.11 5.10
C ARG A 173 16.73 -9.04 6.25
N PHE A 174 15.75 -8.67 7.08
CA PHE A 174 15.24 -9.57 8.13
C PHE A 174 14.56 -10.82 7.56
N GLY A 175 13.80 -10.66 6.48
CA GLY A 175 13.23 -11.79 5.75
C GLY A 175 14.32 -12.73 5.24
N GLU A 176 15.38 -12.18 4.67
CA GLU A 176 16.52 -12.94 4.13
C GLU A 176 17.37 -13.58 5.23
N ALA A 177 17.60 -12.89 6.35
CA ALA A 177 18.30 -13.44 7.52
C ALA A 177 17.52 -14.62 8.13
N ARG A 178 16.19 -14.52 8.17
CA ARG A 178 15.31 -15.60 8.63
C ARG A 178 15.27 -16.78 7.65
N ARG A 179 15.38 -16.54 6.33
CA ARG A 179 15.60 -17.61 5.34
C ARG A 179 16.98 -18.25 5.48
N ARG A 180 18.02 -17.46 5.78
CA ARG A 180 19.39 -17.93 6.04
C ARG A 180 19.56 -18.66 7.38
N SER A 181 18.56 -18.63 8.29
CA SER A 181 18.61 -19.43 9.51
C SER A 181 18.37 -20.93 9.26
N ALA A 182 18.01 -21.33 8.03
CA ALA A 182 18.34 -22.66 7.53
C ALA A 182 19.86 -22.70 7.29
N SER A 183 20.62 -22.84 8.37
CA SER A 183 22.07 -22.95 8.30
C SER A 183 22.41 -24.33 7.78
N THR A 184 22.81 -24.41 6.51
CA THR A 184 23.25 -25.67 5.89
C THR A 184 24.28 -26.41 6.74
N ILE A 185 25.15 -25.69 7.46
CA ILE A 185 26.13 -26.27 8.40
C ILE A 185 25.42 -26.94 9.59
N GLN A 186 24.42 -26.29 10.18
CA GLN A 186 23.65 -26.81 11.30
C GLN A 186 22.71 -27.95 10.89
N ASP A 187 22.17 -27.87 9.67
CA ASP A 187 21.38 -28.92 9.04
C ASP A 187 22.25 -30.16 8.83
N PHE A 188 23.45 -30.02 8.24
CA PHE A 188 24.38 -31.14 8.07
C PHE A 188 24.88 -31.71 9.40
N ARG A 189 25.14 -30.88 10.42
CA ARG A 189 25.49 -31.37 11.77
C ARG A 189 24.34 -32.16 12.42
N THR A 190 23.11 -31.71 12.22
CA THR A 190 21.92 -32.41 12.71
C THR A 190 21.73 -33.72 11.96
N LEU A 191 21.90 -33.71 10.64
CA LEU A 191 21.86 -34.89 9.80
C LEU A 191 22.93 -35.92 10.20
N ALA A 192 24.17 -35.48 10.43
CA ALA A 192 25.26 -36.36 10.88
C ALA A 192 24.95 -37.02 12.23
N ARG A 193 24.33 -36.28 13.17
CA ARG A 193 23.86 -36.85 14.45
C ARG A 193 22.79 -37.90 14.23
N TRP A 194 21.84 -37.65 13.33
CA TRP A 194 20.81 -38.63 12.99
C TRP A 194 21.41 -39.89 12.33
N PHE A 195 22.34 -39.74 11.39
CA PHE A 195 23.08 -40.87 10.81
C PHE A 195 23.85 -41.67 11.87
N SER A 196 24.50 -41.00 12.82
CA SER A 196 25.22 -41.68 13.91
C SER A 196 24.31 -42.46 14.87
N ALA A 197 23.02 -42.12 14.89
CA ALA A 197 22.01 -42.76 15.73
C ALA A 197 21.18 -43.82 14.98
N CYS A 198 21.41 -44.02 13.67
CA CYS A 198 20.73 -45.05 12.90
C CYS A 198 21.14 -46.45 13.39
N PRO A 199 20.18 -47.32 13.77
CA PRO A 199 20.50 -48.66 14.27
C PRO A 199 21.07 -49.60 13.20
N THR A 200 20.69 -49.37 11.93
CA THR A 200 21.09 -50.20 10.80
C THR A 200 21.45 -49.34 9.58
N ASP A 201 22.19 -49.95 8.66
CA ASP A 201 22.54 -49.34 7.37
C ASP A 201 21.29 -49.06 6.51
N GLU A 202 20.25 -49.87 6.66
CA GLU A 202 18.97 -49.64 5.97
C GLU A 202 18.24 -48.41 6.50
N ASP A 203 18.27 -48.16 7.82
CA ASP A 203 17.72 -46.94 8.40
C ASP A 203 18.51 -45.69 7.97
N ALA A 204 19.84 -45.83 7.82
CA ALA A 204 20.69 -44.78 7.25
C ALA A 204 20.31 -44.48 5.80
N HIS A 205 20.07 -45.50 4.96
CA HIS A 205 19.59 -45.31 3.58
C HIS A 205 18.20 -44.68 3.51
N ARG A 206 17.28 -45.02 4.43
CA ARG A 206 15.95 -44.38 4.51
C ARG A 206 16.06 -42.91 4.90
N LEU A 207 16.92 -42.60 5.87
CA LEU A 207 17.22 -41.23 6.28
C LEU A 207 17.85 -40.42 5.14
N PHE A 208 18.79 -41.01 4.40
CA PHE A 208 19.41 -40.40 3.22
C PHE A 208 18.36 -40.05 2.15
N ASN A 209 17.48 -41.00 1.81
CA ASN A 209 16.42 -40.76 0.84
C ASN A 209 15.43 -39.66 1.29
N ALA A 210 15.08 -39.64 2.58
CA ALA A 210 14.20 -38.63 3.15
C ALA A 210 14.83 -37.23 3.18
N ALA A 211 16.11 -37.13 3.56
CA ALA A 211 16.81 -35.86 3.71
C ALA A 211 17.21 -35.21 2.38
N PHE A 212 17.63 -36.02 1.40
CA PHE A 212 18.10 -35.53 0.10
C PHE A 212 17.05 -35.60 -1.00
N GLY A 213 15.84 -36.05 -0.67
CA GLY A 213 14.73 -36.09 -1.61
C GLY A 213 14.98 -36.99 -2.82
N LEU A 214 15.77 -38.06 -2.65
CA LEU A 214 16.01 -39.09 -3.67
C LEU A 214 14.79 -40.01 -3.88
N TRP A 215 13.60 -39.46 -3.72
CA TRP A 215 12.39 -40.06 -4.20
C TRP A 215 12.36 -39.91 -5.72
N PRO A 216 11.80 -40.88 -6.46
CA PRO A 216 11.42 -40.64 -7.84
C PRO A 216 10.52 -39.40 -7.89
N ALA A 217 11.03 -38.28 -8.44
CA ALA A 217 10.24 -37.08 -8.64
C ALA A 217 9.16 -37.39 -9.68
N ARG A 218 7.92 -37.56 -9.24
CA ARG A 218 6.77 -37.77 -10.13
C ARG A 218 6.17 -36.42 -10.49
N HIS A 219 6.38 -35.98 -11.73
CA HIS A 219 5.84 -34.72 -12.24
C HIS A 219 4.41 -34.92 -12.76
N ALA A 220 3.44 -35.09 -11.85
CA ALA A 220 2.05 -35.39 -12.19
C ALA A 220 1.26 -34.22 -12.83
N HIS A 221 1.89 -33.04 -12.97
CA HIS A 221 1.28 -31.84 -13.57
C HIS A 221 1.66 -31.64 -15.05
N LEU A 222 2.59 -32.44 -15.57
CA LEU A 222 3.00 -32.37 -16.96
C LEU A 222 2.13 -33.33 -17.77
N ALA A 223 1.62 -32.84 -18.90
CA ALA A 223 0.84 -33.63 -19.86
C ALA A 223 1.67 -33.87 -21.13
N LEU A 224 1.25 -34.85 -21.92
CA LEU A 224 1.70 -34.97 -23.30
C LEU A 224 1.24 -33.74 -24.09
N ASP A 225 1.95 -33.39 -25.15
CA ASP A 225 1.61 -32.25 -26.00
C ASP A 225 0.23 -32.43 -26.66
N ASP A 226 -0.14 -33.68 -26.95
CA ASP A 226 -1.47 -34.08 -27.41
C ASP A 226 -2.20 -34.89 -26.32
N PRO A 227 -3.26 -34.35 -25.70
CA PRO A 227 -4.02 -35.04 -24.67
C PRO A 227 -4.85 -36.23 -25.19
N ASP A 228 -5.08 -36.34 -26.50
CA ASP A 228 -5.82 -37.45 -27.10
C ASP A 228 -4.91 -38.62 -27.54
N GLU A 229 -3.58 -38.44 -27.45
CA GLU A 229 -2.58 -39.45 -27.82
C GLU A 229 -2.68 -40.73 -26.96
N VAL A 230 -3.19 -40.61 -25.73
CA VAL A 230 -3.31 -41.71 -24.77
C VAL A 230 -4.76 -41.85 -24.29
N PRO A 231 -5.41 -43.00 -24.52
CA PRO A 231 -6.74 -43.27 -24.00
C PRO A 231 -6.79 -43.13 -22.47
N ALA A 232 -7.84 -42.48 -21.94
CA ALA A 232 -8.01 -42.24 -20.51
C ALA A 232 -8.03 -43.51 -19.62
N ALA A 233 -8.30 -44.67 -20.21
CA ALA A 233 -8.26 -45.97 -19.52
C ALA A 233 -6.84 -46.54 -19.35
N THR A 234 -5.83 -45.92 -19.95
CA THR A 234 -4.44 -46.41 -19.90
C THR A 234 -3.88 -46.27 -18.49
N PRO A 235 -3.40 -47.36 -17.86
CA PRO A 235 -2.74 -47.28 -16.57
C PRO A 235 -1.52 -46.37 -16.64
N TRP A 236 -1.35 -45.49 -15.65
CA TRP A 236 -0.28 -44.47 -15.64
C TRP A 236 1.14 -45.02 -15.84
N HIS A 237 1.41 -46.27 -15.44
CA HIS A 237 2.72 -46.91 -15.58
C HIS A 237 2.98 -47.48 -16.99
N ALA A 238 1.92 -47.64 -17.79
CA ALA A 238 1.95 -48.10 -19.18
C ALA A 238 1.79 -46.94 -20.18
N ALA A 239 1.49 -45.74 -19.70
CA ALA A 239 1.41 -44.52 -20.51
C ALA A 239 2.82 -44.03 -20.93
N PRO A 240 2.95 -43.38 -22.09
CA PRO A 240 4.17 -42.70 -22.52
C PRO A 240 4.69 -41.71 -21.46
N ARG A 241 6.02 -41.59 -21.36
CA ARG A 241 6.68 -40.69 -20.41
C ARG A 241 6.67 -39.26 -20.97
N VAL A 242 6.27 -38.30 -20.15
CA VAL A 242 6.34 -36.87 -20.52
C VAL A 242 7.78 -36.37 -20.34
N PRO A 243 8.36 -35.67 -21.34
CA PRO A 243 9.68 -35.08 -21.19
C PRO A 243 9.67 -33.98 -20.13
N VAL A 244 10.54 -34.09 -19.13
CA VAL A 244 10.75 -33.05 -18.12
C VAL A 244 11.90 -32.16 -18.59
N SER A 245 11.64 -30.87 -18.78
CA SER A 245 12.71 -29.93 -19.14
C SER A 245 13.74 -29.82 -17.99
N PRO A 246 15.04 -30.04 -18.25
CA PRO A 246 16.09 -30.01 -17.23
C PRO A 246 16.51 -28.58 -16.82
N LEU A 247 15.88 -27.53 -17.37
CA LEU A 247 16.29 -26.13 -17.21
C LEU A 247 16.43 -25.67 -15.75
N LEU A 248 15.73 -26.29 -14.79
CA LEU A 248 15.86 -26.02 -13.35
C LEU A 248 17.22 -26.43 -12.75
N ARG A 249 17.98 -27.33 -13.40
CA ARG A 249 19.31 -27.79 -12.94
C ARG A 249 20.47 -27.24 -13.75
N THR A 250 20.24 -26.79 -14.98
CA THR A 250 21.32 -26.36 -15.89
C THR A 250 21.57 -24.85 -15.88
N HIS A 251 20.55 -24.03 -15.58
CA HIS A 251 20.68 -22.58 -15.54
C HIS A 251 19.98 -21.98 -14.31
N GLY A 252 20.69 -21.98 -13.18
CA GLY A 252 20.44 -21.09 -12.05
C GLY A 252 20.83 -19.64 -12.39
N VAL A 253 20.31 -19.11 -13.49
CA VAL A 253 20.48 -17.70 -13.84
C VAL A 253 19.12 -17.05 -13.73
N THR A 254 18.85 -16.53 -12.52
CA THR A 254 17.98 -15.36 -12.37
C THR A 254 18.49 -14.32 -13.36
N GLU A 255 17.68 -13.94 -14.35
CA GLU A 255 18.01 -12.83 -15.22
C GLU A 255 18.30 -11.63 -14.32
N LYS A 256 19.58 -11.28 -14.18
CA LYS A 256 19.98 -10.00 -13.61
C LYS A 256 19.38 -8.97 -14.55
N ALA A 257 18.36 -8.27 -14.09
CA ALA A 257 17.82 -7.11 -14.76
C ALA A 257 18.98 -6.20 -15.18
N ALA A 258 19.30 -6.25 -16.48
CA ALA A 258 20.29 -5.38 -17.07
C ALA A 258 19.78 -3.93 -16.93
N ARG A 259 20.73 -3.02 -16.73
CA ARG A 259 20.54 -1.56 -16.60
C ARG A 259 19.36 -1.05 -17.43
N THR A 260 18.56 -0.18 -16.82
CA THR A 260 17.43 0.51 -17.44
C THR A 260 17.83 1.06 -18.81
N ALA A 261 17.40 0.38 -19.88
CA ALA A 261 17.52 0.89 -21.23
C ALA A 261 16.79 2.23 -21.31
N ARG A 262 17.31 3.18 -22.09
CA ARG A 262 16.59 4.41 -22.43
C ARG A 262 15.17 4.03 -22.86
N VAL A 263 14.18 4.67 -22.24
CA VAL A 263 12.75 4.45 -22.50
C VAL A 263 12.52 4.64 -23.99
N ARG A 264 12.39 3.52 -24.72
CA ARG A 264 11.99 3.49 -26.11
C ARG A 264 10.57 4.02 -26.19
N ASP A 265 10.22 4.74 -27.25
CA ASP A 265 8.88 5.27 -27.43
C ASP A 265 7.84 4.14 -27.31
N VAL A 266 7.13 4.14 -26.18
CA VAL A 266 6.21 3.08 -25.75
C VAL A 266 4.80 3.34 -26.30
N ALA A 267 4.61 4.36 -27.14
CA ALA A 267 3.28 4.75 -27.62
C ALA A 267 2.55 3.60 -28.33
N GLU A 268 3.26 2.86 -29.17
CA GLU A 268 2.68 1.72 -29.89
C GLU A 268 2.44 0.50 -28.99
N ILE A 269 3.32 0.24 -28.03
CA ILE A 269 3.16 -0.84 -27.05
C ILE A 269 1.98 -0.53 -26.10
N ARG A 270 1.88 0.72 -25.62
CA ARG A 270 0.75 1.21 -24.81
C ARG A 270 -0.56 1.14 -25.59
N ARG A 271 -0.56 1.49 -26.88
CA ARG A 271 -1.75 1.38 -27.75
C ARG A 271 -2.20 -0.09 -27.89
N ARG A 272 -1.28 -1.01 -28.14
CA ARG A 272 -1.58 -2.45 -28.23
C ARG A 272 -2.06 -3.03 -26.90
N GLN A 273 -1.45 -2.66 -25.79
CA GLN A 273 -1.88 -3.07 -24.44
C GLN A 273 -3.26 -2.50 -24.08
N ARG A 274 -3.53 -1.23 -24.40
CA ARG A 274 -4.86 -0.62 -24.21
C ARG A 274 -5.93 -1.31 -25.05
N ALA A 275 -5.64 -1.61 -26.31
CA ALA A 275 -6.57 -2.32 -27.19
C ALA A 275 -6.86 -3.75 -26.69
N ARG A 276 -5.84 -4.46 -26.19
CA ARG A 276 -6.00 -5.78 -25.59
C ARG A 276 -6.81 -5.73 -24.29
N ALA A 277 -6.50 -4.80 -23.39
CA ALA A 277 -7.24 -4.61 -22.15
C ALA A 277 -8.71 -4.21 -22.40
N LEU A 278 -8.99 -3.42 -23.44
CA LEU A 278 -10.35 -3.05 -23.83
C LEU A 278 -11.14 -4.27 -24.34
N ARG A 279 -10.50 -5.15 -25.13
CA ARG A 279 -11.11 -6.40 -25.62
C ARG A 279 -11.38 -7.36 -24.48
N GLU A 280 -10.39 -7.61 -23.62
CA GLU A 280 -10.53 -8.46 -22.42
C GLU A 280 -11.64 -7.93 -21.51
N ARG A 281 -11.75 -6.60 -21.35
CA ARG A 281 -12.83 -5.96 -20.60
C ARG A 281 -14.20 -6.11 -21.26
N ALA A 282 -14.28 -5.97 -22.58
CA ALA A 282 -15.53 -6.16 -23.32
C ALA A 282 -16.01 -7.63 -23.29
N GLU A 283 -15.09 -8.59 -23.38
CA GLU A 283 -15.38 -10.02 -23.24
C GLU A 283 -15.85 -10.37 -21.83
N LEU A 284 -15.23 -9.77 -20.80
CA LEU A 284 -15.70 -9.89 -19.41
C LEU A 284 -17.11 -9.30 -19.26
N GLU A 285 -17.35 -8.07 -19.69
CA GLU A 285 -18.67 -7.42 -19.58
C GLU A 285 -19.77 -8.17 -20.36
N ALA A 286 -19.46 -8.68 -21.55
CA ALA A 286 -20.41 -9.48 -22.35
C ALA A 286 -20.78 -10.81 -21.68
N ALA A 287 -19.82 -11.46 -21.02
CA ALA A 287 -20.09 -12.71 -20.32
C ALA A 287 -20.79 -12.52 -18.98
N TRP A 288 -20.49 -11.44 -18.25
CA TRP A 288 -21.24 -11.08 -17.05
C TRP A 288 -22.69 -10.71 -17.36
N ALA A 289 -22.95 -10.08 -18.52
CA ALA A 289 -24.31 -9.82 -18.98
C ALA A 289 -25.14 -11.10 -19.21
N ARG A 290 -24.49 -12.25 -19.48
CA ARG A 290 -25.17 -13.55 -19.63
C ARG A 290 -25.53 -14.21 -18.29
N LEU A 291 -24.87 -13.82 -17.19
CA LEU A 291 -25.11 -14.34 -15.85
C LEU A 291 -26.02 -13.45 -15.01
N ALA A 292 -26.25 -12.22 -15.43
CA ALA A 292 -27.17 -11.32 -14.75
C ALA A 292 -28.60 -11.87 -14.83
N THR A 293 -29.32 -11.83 -13.70
CA THR A 293 -30.70 -12.35 -13.61
C THR A 293 -31.66 -11.18 -13.39
N ASP A 294 -32.78 -11.18 -14.10
CA ASP A 294 -33.88 -10.24 -13.86
C ASP A 294 -34.72 -10.72 -12.66
N GLY A 295 -34.12 -10.61 -11.47
CA GLY A 295 -34.71 -11.06 -10.21
C GLY A 295 -34.16 -12.39 -9.70
N THR A 296 -34.82 -12.95 -8.69
CA THR A 296 -34.47 -14.25 -8.11
C THR A 296 -34.95 -15.39 -9.01
N VAL A 297 -34.02 -16.20 -9.49
CA VAL A 297 -34.27 -17.40 -10.30
C VAL A 297 -33.74 -18.65 -9.59
N ARG A 298 -34.18 -19.84 -10.01
CA ARG A 298 -33.61 -21.10 -9.51
C ARG A 298 -32.31 -21.42 -10.24
N LEU A 299 -31.34 -22.03 -9.57
CA LEU A 299 -30.08 -22.45 -10.17
C LEU A 299 -30.29 -23.43 -11.35
N SER A 300 -31.34 -24.24 -11.30
CA SER A 300 -31.78 -25.12 -12.40
C SER A 300 -32.17 -24.37 -13.68
N THR A 301 -32.47 -23.07 -13.60
CA THR A 301 -32.87 -22.22 -14.75
C THR A 301 -31.71 -21.98 -15.72
N PHE A 302 -30.46 -22.04 -15.24
CA PHE A 302 -29.30 -21.81 -16.09
C PHE A 302 -29.10 -22.92 -17.14
N GLY A 303 -29.59 -24.15 -16.87
CA GLY A 303 -29.71 -25.24 -17.84
C GLY A 303 -28.41 -25.69 -18.51
N GLU A 304 -27.97 -24.95 -19.53
CA GLU A 304 -26.76 -25.21 -20.31
C GLU A 304 -25.87 -23.97 -20.35
N LEU A 305 -24.59 -24.13 -19.97
CA LEU A 305 -23.61 -23.04 -19.94
C LEU A 305 -22.31 -23.47 -20.62
N ASP A 306 -21.68 -22.54 -21.34
CA ASP A 306 -20.30 -22.73 -21.83
C ASP A 306 -19.30 -22.75 -20.66
N HIS A 307 -18.10 -23.31 -20.89
CA HIS A 307 -17.10 -23.50 -19.84
C HIS A 307 -16.69 -22.19 -19.13
N ALA A 308 -16.55 -21.10 -19.89
CA ALA A 308 -16.10 -19.82 -19.33
C ALA A 308 -17.21 -19.16 -18.49
N THR A 309 -18.46 -19.27 -18.94
CA THR A 309 -19.63 -18.76 -18.21
C THR A 309 -19.90 -19.58 -16.95
N PHE A 310 -19.78 -20.91 -17.03
CA PHE A 310 -19.95 -21.80 -15.89
C PHE A 310 -18.88 -21.59 -14.80
N ALA A 311 -17.59 -21.45 -15.17
CA ALA A 311 -16.52 -21.17 -14.22
C ALA A 311 -16.76 -19.86 -13.44
N ARG A 312 -17.34 -18.85 -14.09
CA ARG A 312 -17.70 -17.57 -13.47
C ARG A 312 -18.90 -17.69 -12.53
N LEU A 313 -19.91 -18.47 -12.91
CA LEU A 313 -21.03 -18.81 -12.02
C LEU A 313 -20.51 -19.51 -10.74
N LEU A 314 -19.65 -20.52 -10.89
CA LEU A 314 -19.03 -21.21 -9.74
C LEU A 314 -18.25 -20.25 -8.84
N HIS A 315 -17.52 -19.30 -9.41
CA HIS A 315 -16.80 -18.29 -8.63
C HIS A 315 -17.76 -17.44 -7.78
N LEU A 316 -18.88 -16.98 -8.35
CA LEU A 316 -19.90 -16.22 -7.61
C LEU A 316 -20.57 -17.07 -6.52
N LEU A 317 -20.97 -18.29 -6.85
CA LEU A 317 -21.59 -19.22 -5.89
C LEU A 317 -20.63 -19.52 -4.72
N GLY A 318 -19.36 -19.79 -5.02
CA GLY A 318 -18.33 -20.02 -4.01
C GLY A 318 -18.17 -18.85 -3.04
N ARG A 319 -18.20 -17.61 -3.56
CA ARG A 319 -18.15 -16.40 -2.71
C ARG A 319 -19.37 -16.28 -1.81
N ALA A 320 -20.57 -16.43 -2.35
CA ALA A 320 -21.79 -16.33 -1.55
C ALA A 320 -21.91 -17.46 -0.51
N LEU A 321 -21.54 -18.69 -0.86
CA LEU A 321 -21.53 -19.83 0.08
C LEU A 321 -20.47 -19.71 1.18
N SER A 322 -19.37 -18.98 0.94
CA SER A 322 -18.35 -18.69 1.96
C SER A 322 -18.83 -17.71 3.05
N VAL A 323 -19.88 -16.93 2.76
CA VAL A 323 -20.48 -15.99 3.72
C VAL A 323 -21.52 -16.73 4.57
N ARG A 324 -21.50 -16.52 5.89
CA ARG A 324 -22.52 -17.08 6.79
C ARG A 324 -23.91 -16.51 6.43
N PRO A 325 -24.97 -17.33 6.43
CA PRO A 325 -26.31 -16.84 6.13
C PRO A 325 -26.76 -15.82 7.19
N GLY A 326 -27.48 -14.78 6.74
CA GLY A 326 -28.14 -13.81 7.59
C GLY A 326 -29.30 -14.42 8.38
N ARG A 327 -29.95 -13.60 9.22
CA ARG A 327 -31.12 -14.02 10.01
C ARG A 327 -32.33 -14.43 9.16
N ASP A 328 -32.37 -13.93 7.93
CA ASP A 328 -33.34 -14.19 6.86
C ASP A 328 -32.96 -15.41 5.98
N GLY A 329 -31.84 -16.07 6.27
CA GLY A 329 -31.32 -17.20 5.50
C GLY A 329 -30.66 -16.79 4.17
N LEU A 330 -30.54 -15.49 3.90
CA LEU A 330 -29.91 -14.97 2.69
C LEU A 330 -28.38 -14.90 2.85
N ARG A 331 -27.67 -15.25 1.79
CA ARG A 331 -26.22 -15.10 1.67
C ARG A 331 -25.94 -14.11 0.56
N ARG A 332 -25.24 -13.03 0.89
CA ARG A 332 -24.94 -11.95 -0.04
C ARG A 332 -23.44 -11.76 -0.15
N ALA A 333 -22.93 -11.71 -1.37
CA ALA A 333 -21.53 -11.44 -1.63
C ALA A 333 -21.37 -10.55 -2.87
N THR A 334 -20.42 -9.64 -2.80
CA THR A 334 -20.05 -8.76 -3.92
C THR A 334 -18.71 -9.20 -4.49
N THR A 335 -18.50 -9.04 -5.80
CA THR A 335 -17.18 -9.24 -6.43
C THR A 335 -16.16 -8.21 -5.93
N THR A 336 -14.86 -8.52 -6.03
CA THR A 336 -13.78 -7.66 -5.48
C THR A 336 -13.69 -6.29 -6.18
N ASP A 337 -14.16 -6.22 -7.42
CA ASP A 337 -14.28 -4.99 -8.20
C ASP A 337 -15.61 -4.24 -7.96
N GLY A 338 -16.48 -4.72 -7.07
CA GLY A 338 -17.74 -4.09 -6.69
C GLY A 338 -18.83 -4.12 -7.76
N ARG A 339 -18.61 -4.79 -8.88
CA ARG A 339 -19.46 -4.67 -10.08
C ARG A 339 -20.66 -5.60 -10.09
N LEU A 340 -20.59 -6.69 -9.33
CA LEU A 340 -21.65 -7.69 -9.25
C LEU A 340 -21.92 -8.05 -7.80
N GLU A 341 -23.20 -8.18 -7.49
CA GLU A 341 -23.71 -8.72 -6.24
C GLU A 341 -24.46 -10.02 -6.54
N VAL A 342 -24.11 -11.07 -5.80
CA VAL A 342 -24.80 -12.34 -5.83
C VAL A 342 -25.51 -12.55 -4.50
N THR A 343 -26.79 -12.88 -4.58
CA THR A 343 -27.63 -13.25 -3.44
C THR A 343 -28.08 -14.70 -3.61
N LEU A 344 -27.88 -15.51 -2.57
CA LEU A 344 -28.28 -16.92 -2.52
C LEU A 344 -29.19 -17.16 -1.33
N ARG A 345 -30.23 -17.97 -1.54
CA ARG A 345 -31.08 -18.51 -0.48
C ARG A 345 -31.34 -19.98 -0.73
N ASP A 346 -31.22 -20.80 0.30
CA ASP A 346 -31.68 -22.19 0.25
C ASP A 346 -33.21 -22.22 0.39
N PRO A 347 -33.95 -22.72 -0.60
CA PRO A 347 -35.41 -22.81 -0.52
C PRO A 347 -35.89 -23.93 0.41
N GLY A 348 -35.01 -24.84 0.83
CA GLY A 348 -35.31 -25.91 1.79
C GLY A 348 -36.21 -27.02 1.25
N ASP A 349 -36.41 -27.09 -0.06
CA ASP A 349 -37.29 -28.06 -0.72
C ASP A 349 -36.57 -29.34 -1.19
N GLY A 350 -35.26 -29.45 -0.92
CA GLY A 350 -34.44 -30.62 -1.23
C GLY A 350 -34.23 -30.85 -2.72
N ARG A 351 -34.59 -29.90 -3.59
CA ARG A 351 -34.44 -30.05 -5.05
C ARG A 351 -32.98 -29.96 -5.46
N THR A 352 -32.64 -30.66 -6.54
CA THR A 352 -31.31 -30.65 -7.12
C THR A 352 -31.35 -29.92 -8.47
N ALA A 353 -30.47 -28.94 -8.65
CA ALA A 353 -30.22 -28.28 -9.92
C ALA A 353 -29.17 -29.06 -10.70
N THR A 354 -29.35 -29.10 -12.02
CA THR A 354 -28.43 -29.75 -12.97
C THR A 354 -28.08 -28.75 -14.06
N ILE A 355 -26.78 -28.46 -14.22
CA ILE A 355 -26.26 -27.55 -15.24
C ILE A 355 -25.32 -28.35 -16.15
N ARG A 356 -25.60 -28.36 -17.46
CA ARG A 356 -24.77 -29.04 -18.45
C ARG A 356 -23.74 -28.09 -19.04
N THR A 357 -22.54 -28.61 -19.23
CA THR A 357 -21.44 -27.92 -19.88
C THR A 357 -20.80 -28.84 -20.92
N PRO A 358 -20.04 -28.30 -21.89
CA PRO A 358 -19.27 -29.13 -22.82
C PRO A 358 -18.29 -30.10 -22.14
N SER A 359 -17.93 -29.86 -20.88
CA SER A 359 -17.00 -30.67 -20.09
C SER A 359 -17.69 -31.68 -19.15
N GLY A 360 -19.02 -31.74 -19.12
CA GLY A 360 -19.79 -32.61 -18.23
C GLY A 360 -20.96 -31.92 -17.53
N GLU A 361 -21.54 -32.61 -16.55
CA GLU A 361 -22.74 -32.17 -15.83
C GLU A 361 -22.43 -31.83 -14.36
N PHE A 362 -22.92 -30.67 -13.91
CA PHE A 362 -22.81 -30.21 -12.52
C PHE A 362 -24.16 -30.35 -11.82
N THR A 363 -24.17 -31.04 -10.67
CA THR A 363 -25.36 -31.24 -9.84
C THR A 363 -25.15 -30.71 -8.43
N GLY A 364 -26.16 -30.03 -7.88
CA GLY A 364 -26.13 -29.54 -6.49
C GLY A 364 -27.50 -29.04 -6.02
N PRO A 365 -27.64 -28.53 -4.79
CA PRO A 365 -28.91 -28.01 -4.31
C PRO A 365 -29.43 -26.87 -5.19
N ASP A 366 -30.74 -26.85 -5.46
CA ASP A 366 -31.38 -25.87 -6.35
C ASP A 366 -31.65 -24.54 -5.63
N TYR A 367 -30.56 -23.82 -5.34
CA TYR A 367 -30.59 -22.52 -4.68
C TYR A 367 -31.42 -21.50 -5.46
N ALA A 368 -32.11 -20.64 -4.73
CA ALA A 368 -32.63 -19.40 -5.28
C ALA A 368 -31.47 -18.40 -5.40
N VAL A 369 -31.16 -18.00 -6.62
CA VAL A 369 -30.01 -17.18 -7.00
C VAL A 369 -30.48 -15.88 -7.64
N GLU A 370 -29.87 -14.78 -7.23
CA GLU A 370 -30.04 -13.48 -7.86
C GLU A 370 -28.66 -12.86 -8.09
N ILE A 371 -28.36 -12.50 -9.34
CA ILE A 371 -27.08 -11.89 -9.74
C ILE A 371 -27.38 -10.54 -10.37
N ARG A 372 -27.04 -9.46 -9.66
CA ARG A 372 -27.26 -8.08 -10.09
C ARG A 372 -25.96 -7.35 -10.30
N SER A 373 -25.99 -6.33 -11.16
CA SER A 373 -24.91 -5.34 -11.26
C SER A 373 -25.37 -4.02 -10.64
N PRO A 374 -24.86 -3.62 -9.47
CA PRO A 374 -25.25 -2.37 -8.81
C PRO A 374 -25.00 -1.10 -9.66
N LEU A 375 -24.07 -1.16 -10.63
CA LEU A 375 -23.81 -0.05 -11.57
C LEU A 375 -24.92 0.14 -12.63
N ARG A 376 -25.78 -0.86 -12.85
CA ARG A 376 -26.91 -0.76 -13.78
C ARG A 376 -28.15 -0.12 -13.14
N GLU A 377 -28.32 -0.23 -11.83
CA GLU A 377 -29.43 0.40 -11.09
C GLU A 377 -29.31 1.94 -11.09
N ILE A 378 -28.10 2.47 -10.84
CA ILE A 378 -27.83 3.92 -10.86
C ILE A 378 -28.15 4.54 -12.24
N ARG A 379 -27.85 3.85 -13.34
CA ARG A 379 -28.14 4.36 -14.70
C ARG A 379 -29.60 4.25 -15.14
N ARG A 380 -30.41 3.40 -14.50
CA ARG A 380 -31.86 3.31 -14.75
C ARG A 380 -32.59 4.43 -14.01
N GLU A 381 -32.24 4.66 -12.74
CA GLU A 381 -32.80 5.77 -11.95
C GLU A 381 -32.51 7.15 -12.58
N SER A 382 -31.29 7.38 -13.10
CA SER A 382 -30.99 8.65 -13.80
C SER A 382 -31.73 8.85 -15.13
N ARG A 383 -32.18 7.77 -15.78
CA ARG A 383 -32.94 7.85 -17.05
C ARG A 383 -34.43 8.06 -16.83
N ASP A 384 -34.96 7.56 -15.73
CA ASP A 384 -36.36 7.78 -15.35
C ASP A 384 -36.56 9.18 -14.75
N GLU A 385 -35.53 9.79 -14.14
CA GLU A 385 -35.53 11.22 -13.73
C GLU A 385 -35.38 12.22 -14.90
N GLU A 386 -34.77 11.85 -16.03
CA GLU A 386 -34.71 12.70 -17.24
C GLU A 386 -35.97 12.58 -18.13
N ALA A 387 -36.87 11.65 -17.84
CA ALA A 387 -38.10 11.38 -18.60
C ALA A 387 -39.39 11.87 -17.91
N LEU A 388 -39.27 12.53 -16.75
CA LEU A 388 -40.31 13.26 -16.01
C LEU A 388 -40.05 14.76 -16.13
#